data_AF-A0A7S2JQF9-F1
#
_entry.id   AF-A0A7S2JQF9-F1
#
_cell.length_a   1.000
_cell.length_b   1.000
_cell.length_c   1.000
_cell.angle_alpha   90.00
_cell.angle_beta   90.00
_cell.angle_gamma   90.00
#
_symmetry.space_group_name_H-M   'P 1'
#
loop_
_entity.id
_entity.type
_entity.pdbx_description
1 polymer ?
#
loop_
_entity_poly.entity_id
_entity_poly.type
_entity_poly.pdbx_seq_one_letter_code
_entity_poly.pdbx_strand_id
1 'polypeptide(L)'
;KGDSAIRDLVVAVEKGAAALPTISQKVPLPWLLIYDVLRRKRRTQRRVTLSQVSEICVQYGLPHEGLTLDEELTAMLGFFHSLNAILWYDLPSLRELVILDPKWVVDAATCFIRDFKLKDHTERYERMMAVDQSAMRQQPEAWSQLTDGDATLQRPLLDIFWDDDDFEPHKAQLLDLLTRFGLLIPVPRQTDAWLIPALLRETRRPEPPFNWPARPPEAARLLLHFSLVHDHDDLLKPSTLVVDPEVRR
;
A
#
# COMPACT_ATOMS: atom_id res chain seq x y z
N LYS A 1 -22.82 -28.34 -19.57
CA LYS A 1 -22.12 -27.65 -20.69
C LYS A 1 -21.69 -26.29 -20.16
N GLY A 2 -20.39 -26.07 -19.93
CA GLY A 2 -19.88 -24.81 -19.37
C GLY A 2 -19.97 -23.68 -20.40
N ASP A 3 -20.17 -22.46 -19.92
CA ASP A 3 -20.27 -21.23 -20.71
C ASP A 3 -19.05 -21.08 -21.64
N SER A 4 -19.28 -20.83 -22.93
CA SER A 4 -18.20 -20.64 -23.91
C SER A 4 -17.37 -19.39 -23.59
N ALA A 5 -18.00 -18.34 -23.05
CA ALA A 5 -17.30 -17.11 -22.69
C ALA A 5 -16.26 -17.33 -21.59
N ILE A 6 -16.54 -18.22 -20.63
CA ILE A 6 -15.59 -18.58 -19.57
C ILE A 6 -14.38 -19.30 -20.15
N ARG A 7 -14.60 -20.21 -21.13
CA ARG A 7 -13.51 -20.92 -21.79
C ARG A 7 -12.62 -19.99 -22.59
N ASP A 8 -13.22 -19.04 -23.31
CA ASP A 8 -12.48 -18.05 -24.08
C ASP A 8 -11.64 -17.14 -23.17
N LEU A 9 -12.18 -16.75 -22.00
CA LEU A 9 -11.44 -16.00 -20.99
C LEU A 9 -10.24 -16.78 -20.43
N VAL A 10 -10.42 -18.06 -20.10
CA VAL A 10 -9.32 -18.92 -19.61
C VAL A 10 -8.21 -19.01 -20.65
N VAL A 11 -8.55 -19.26 -21.91
CA VAL A 11 -7.57 -19.31 -23.01
C VAL A 11 -6.84 -17.97 -23.17
N ALA A 12 -7.55 -16.84 -23.06
CA ALA A 12 -6.94 -15.52 -23.11
C ALA A 12 -5.97 -15.27 -21.95
N VAL A 13 -6.33 -15.69 -20.73
CA VAL A 13 -5.47 -15.60 -19.54
C VAL A 13 -4.23 -16.47 -19.71
N GLU A 14 -4.37 -17.71 -20.16
CA GLU A 14 -3.24 -18.62 -20.41
C GLU A 14 -2.26 -18.04 -21.43
N LYS A 15 -2.79 -17.51 -22.54
CA LYS A 15 -1.97 -16.87 -23.59
C LYS A 15 -1.28 -15.61 -23.07
N GLY A 16 -1.97 -14.79 -22.29
CA GLY A 16 -1.41 -13.59 -21.68
C GLY A 16 -0.32 -13.93 -20.67
N ALA A 17 -0.57 -14.91 -19.80
CA ALA A 17 0.39 -15.39 -18.82
C ALA A 17 1.66 -15.92 -19.50
N ALA A 18 1.52 -16.79 -20.51
CA ALA A 18 2.64 -17.38 -21.24
C ALA A 18 3.55 -16.34 -21.92
N ALA A 19 3.02 -15.16 -22.24
CA ALA A 19 3.78 -14.06 -22.84
C ALA A 19 4.54 -13.20 -21.80
N LEU A 20 4.31 -13.39 -20.49
CA LEU A 20 5.00 -12.62 -19.46
C LEU A 20 6.49 -13.04 -19.39
N PRO A 21 7.43 -12.06 -19.35
CA PRO A 21 8.87 -12.35 -19.27
C PRO A 21 9.24 -13.27 -18.10
N THR A 22 8.52 -13.14 -16.99
CA THR A 22 8.76 -13.89 -15.76
C THR A 22 8.52 -15.40 -15.91
N ILE A 23 7.66 -15.84 -16.84
CA ILE A 23 7.40 -17.27 -17.07
C ILE A 23 8.63 -17.98 -17.67
N SER A 24 9.42 -17.27 -18.47
CA SER A 24 10.63 -17.83 -19.10
C SER A 24 11.90 -17.60 -18.28
N GLN A 25 11.80 -16.91 -17.15
CA GLN A 25 12.94 -16.58 -16.33
C GLN A 25 13.45 -17.83 -15.60
N LYS A 26 14.74 -18.15 -15.80
CA LYS A 26 15.40 -19.21 -15.05
C LYS A 26 15.65 -18.71 -13.63
N VAL A 27 15.19 -19.49 -12.65
CA VAL A 27 15.41 -19.22 -11.23
C VAL A 27 16.15 -20.39 -10.58
N PRO A 28 17.02 -20.15 -9.59
CA PRO A 28 17.67 -21.23 -8.86
C PRO A 28 16.65 -22.17 -8.21
N LEU A 29 16.87 -23.49 -8.33
CA LEU A 29 16.01 -24.50 -7.71
C LEU A 29 15.86 -24.31 -6.19
N PRO A 30 16.91 -23.97 -5.42
CA PRO A 30 16.77 -23.71 -3.99
C PRO A 30 15.75 -22.61 -3.66
N TRP A 31 15.62 -21.58 -4.50
CA TRP A 31 14.64 -20.51 -4.29
C TRP A 31 13.22 -21.06 -4.32
N LEU A 32 12.91 -21.97 -5.25
CA LEU A 32 11.59 -22.59 -5.33
C LEU A 32 11.29 -23.46 -4.10
N LEU A 33 12.28 -24.18 -3.58
CA LEU A 33 12.13 -24.98 -2.35
C LEU A 33 11.87 -24.08 -1.13
N ILE A 34 12.63 -22.99 -0.99
CA ILE A 34 12.44 -22.00 0.07
C ILE A 34 11.05 -21.36 -0.05
N TYR A 35 10.63 -20.99 -1.26
CA TYR A 35 9.29 -20.46 -1.50
C TYR A 35 8.20 -21.42 -1.03
N ASP A 36 8.32 -22.72 -1.31
CA ASP A 36 7.37 -23.73 -0.81
C ASP A 36 7.34 -23.80 0.72
N VAL A 37 8.49 -23.66 1.39
CA VAL A 37 8.57 -23.60 2.85
C VAL A 37 7.87 -22.36 3.39
N LEU A 38 8.16 -21.18 2.82
CA LEU A 38 7.53 -19.92 3.20
C LEU A 38 6.02 -19.97 2.96
N ARG A 39 5.58 -20.55 1.84
CA ARG A 39 4.15 -20.73 1.51
C ARG A 39 3.45 -21.66 2.50
N ARG A 40 4.13 -22.70 3.02
CA ARG A 40 3.58 -23.55 4.10
C ARG A 40 3.51 -22.78 5.41
N LYS A 41 4.54 -22.02 5.77
CA LYS A 41 4.56 -21.16 6.97
C LYS A 41 3.47 -20.09 6.94
N ARG A 42 3.14 -19.55 5.77
CA ARG A 42 2.05 -18.58 5.59
C ARG A 42 0.71 -19.05 6.18
N ARG A 43 0.46 -20.36 6.23
CA ARG A 43 -0.78 -20.93 6.79
C ARG A 43 -0.93 -20.71 8.28
N THR A 44 0.16 -20.52 9.01
CA THR A 44 0.16 -20.32 10.46
C THR A 44 0.66 -18.93 10.86
N GLN A 45 1.48 -18.29 10.03
CA GLN A 45 2.09 -16.99 10.31
C GLN A 45 1.96 -16.09 9.08
N ARG A 46 1.44 -14.87 9.26
CA ARG A 46 1.30 -13.90 8.16
C ARG A 46 2.62 -13.19 7.80
N ARG A 47 3.61 -13.29 8.68
CA ARG A 47 4.91 -12.60 8.61
C ARG A 47 5.98 -13.41 9.34
N VAL A 48 7.23 -13.20 8.96
CA VAL A 48 8.43 -13.78 9.57
C VAL A 48 9.54 -12.74 9.60
N THR A 49 10.59 -12.98 10.39
CA THR A 49 11.77 -12.10 10.42
C THR A 49 12.75 -12.45 9.31
N LEU A 50 13.60 -11.49 8.93
CA LEU A 50 14.66 -11.75 7.95
C LEU A 50 15.63 -12.82 8.46
N SER A 51 15.97 -12.82 9.75
CA SER A 51 16.77 -13.88 10.37
C SER A 51 16.16 -15.28 10.19
N GLN A 52 14.85 -15.42 10.39
CA GLN A 52 14.17 -16.70 10.19
C GLN A 52 14.23 -17.15 8.72
N VAL A 53 14.13 -16.22 7.78
CA VAL A 53 14.28 -16.56 6.35
C VAL A 53 15.73 -16.95 6.03
N SER A 54 16.70 -16.23 6.59
CA SER A 54 18.13 -16.51 6.45
C SER A 54 18.47 -17.93 6.92
N GLU A 55 17.96 -18.34 8.08
CA GLU A 55 18.11 -19.71 8.60
C GLU A 55 17.54 -20.77 7.64
N ILE A 56 16.36 -20.51 7.07
CA ILE A 56 15.76 -21.39 6.04
C ILE A 56 16.64 -21.43 4.80
N CYS A 57 17.19 -20.29 4.35
CA CYS A 57 18.04 -20.24 3.17
C CYS A 57 19.28 -21.14 3.34
N VAL A 58 19.96 -21.02 4.49
CA VAL A 58 21.11 -21.86 4.82
C VAL A 58 20.73 -23.35 4.85
N GLN A 59 19.58 -23.68 5.44
CA GLN A 59 19.09 -25.07 5.50
C GLN A 59 18.87 -25.69 4.10
N TYR A 60 18.49 -24.87 3.11
CA TYR A 60 18.17 -25.32 1.75
C TYR A 60 19.31 -25.06 0.75
N GLY A 61 20.52 -24.78 1.25
CA GLY A 61 21.75 -24.77 0.44
C GLY A 61 22.14 -23.42 -0.15
N LEU A 62 21.68 -22.30 0.43
CA LEU A 62 22.20 -20.97 0.11
C LEU A 62 23.32 -20.57 1.09
N PRO A 63 24.26 -19.69 0.67
CA PRO A 63 24.39 -19.14 -0.67
C PRO A 63 25.06 -20.11 -1.66
N HIS A 64 24.85 -19.89 -2.96
CA HIS A 64 25.61 -20.54 -4.01
C HIS A 64 27.05 -20.02 -4.06
N GLU A 65 27.96 -20.83 -4.62
CA GLU A 65 29.37 -20.47 -4.76
C GLU A 65 29.55 -19.11 -5.46
N GLY A 66 30.38 -18.25 -4.88
CA GLY A 66 30.70 -16.93 -5.41
C GLY A 66 29.73 -15.82 -4.99
N LEU A 67 28.69 -16.11 -4.21
CA LEU A 67 27.80 -15.12 -3.60
C LEU A 67 27.90 -15.15 -2.07
N THR A 68 27.66 -14.00 -1.45
CA THR A 68 27.37 -13.95 -0.01
C THR A 68 25.91 -14.30 0.25
N LEU A 69 25.60 -14.73 1.47
CA LEU A 69 24.23 -15.03 1.87
C LEU A 69 23.33 -13.80 1.74
N ASP A 70 23.82 -12.62 2.09
CA ASP A 70 23.04 -11.39 2.04
C ASP A 70 22.67 -10.97 0.61
N GLU A 71 23.63 -11.09 -0.32
CA GLU A 71 23.40 -10.80 -1.74
C GLU A 71 22.33 -11.71 -2.33
N GLU A 72 22.46 -13.03 -2.10
CA GLU A 72 21.52 -13.98 -2.67
C GLU A 72 20.14 -13.92 -1.98
N LEU A 73 20.11 -13.73 -0.67
CA LEU A 73 18.87 -13.53 0.09
C LEU A 73 18.11 -12.30 -0.40
N THR A 74 18.81 -11.18 -0.58
CA THR A 74 18.23 -9.92 -1.09
C THR A 74 17.69 -10.09 -2.51
N ALA A 75 18.45 -10.76 -3.40
CA ALA A 75 18.00 -11.06 -4.75
C ALA A 75 16.76 -11.96 -4.78
N MET A 76 16.75 -13.01 -3.94
CA MET A 76 15.63 -13.95 -3.84
C MET A 76 14.36 -13.26 -3.30
N LEU A 77 14.48 -12.50 -2.20
CA LEU A 77 13.35 -11.78 -1.62
C LEU A 77 12.84 -10.68 -2.55
N GLY A 78 13.73 -9.96 -3.24
CA GLY A 78 13.38 -8.98 -4.27
C GLY A 78 12.61 -9.63 -5.43
N PHE A 79 13.03 -10.81 -5.88
CA PHE A 79 12.31 -11.57 -6.89
C PHE A 79 10.91 -11.98 -6.41
N PHE A 80 10.77 -12.58 -5.22
CA PHE A 80 9.44 -12.92 -4.69
C PHE A 80 8.56 -11.70 -4.45
N HIS A 81 9.15 -10.57 -4.05
CA HIS A 81 8.43 -9.31 -3.91
C HIS A 81 7.88 -8.81 -5.25
N SER A 82 8.68 -8.85 -6.32
CA SER A 82 8.26 -8.47 -7.68
C SER A 82 7.08 -9.30 -8.21
N LEU A 83 6.94 -10.52 -7.71
CA LEU A 83 5.83 -11.43 -8.02
C LEU A 83 4.59 -11.20 -7.16
N ASN A 84 4.64 -10.26 -6.20
CA ASN A 84 3.67 -10.11 -5.11
C ASN A 84 3.43 -11.40 -4.32
N ALA A 85 4.39 -12.33 -4.36
CA ALA A 85 4.34 -13.58 -3.61
C ALA A 85 4.56 -13.35 -2.10
N ILE A 86 5.37 -12.34 -1.79
CA ILE A 86 5.61 -11.79 -0.45
C ILE A 86 5.70 -10.25 -0.56
N LEU A 87 5.71 -9.55 0.57
CA LEU A 87 6.18 -8.16 0.62
C LEU A 87 7.43 -8.07 1.48
N TRP A 88 8.49 -7.50 0.92
CA TRP A 88 9.74 -7.23 1.62
C TRP A 88 10.37 -5.97 1.06
N TYR A 89 10.87 -5.12 1.94
CA TYR A 89 11.48 -3.84 1.58
C TYR A 89 12.87 -3.78 2.18
N ASP A 90 13.86 -3.59 1.32
CA ASP A 90 15.23 -3.37 1.75
C ASP A 90 15.43 -1.93 2.24
N LEU A 91 14.90 -1.66 3.44
CA LEU A 91 14.97 -0.36 4.10
C LEU A 91 15.27 -0.57 5.58
N PRO A 92 16.09 0.27 6.24
CA PRO A 92 16.50 0.04 7.63
C PRO A 92 15.34 -0.21 8.62
N SER A 93 14.20 0.46 8.43
CA SER A 93 13.00 0.31 9.27
C SER A 93 12.16 -0.93 8.96
N LEU A 94 12.28 -1.52 7.77
CA LEU A 94 11.40 -2.57 7.26
C LEU A 94 12.13 -3.88 6.90
N ARG A 95 13.47 -3.85 6.79
CA ARG A 95 14.29 -4.96 6.30
C ARG A 95 14.09 -6.24 7.08
N GLU A 96 13.90 -6.14 8.40
CA GLU A 96 13.64 -7.28 9.27
C GLU A 96 12.24 -7.89 9.12
N LEU A 97 11.30 -7.19 8.49
CA LEU A 97 9.91 -7.63 8.34
C LEU A 97 9.67 -8.25 6.95
N VAL A 98 9.50 -9.56 6.91
CA VAL A 98 9.11 -10.29 5.68
C VAL A 98 7.64 -10.68 5.79
N ILE A 99 6.80 -10.05 4.98
CA ILE A 99 5.35 -10.28 5.00
C ILE A 99 5.01 -11.40 4.01
N LEU A 100 4.56 -12.53 4.54
CA LEU A 100 4.18 -13.70 3.75
C LEU A 100 2.75 -13.59 3.19
N ASP A 101 1.90 -12.84 3.87
CA ASP A 101 0.53 -12.58 3.44
C ASP A 101 0.26 -11.07 3.29
N PRO A 102 0.24 -10.53 2.05
CA PRO A 102 -0.07 -9.12 1.81
C PRO A 102 -1.40 -8.67 2.40
N LYS A 103 -2.36 -9.59 2.59
CA LYS A 103 -3.64 -9.29 3.23
C LYS A 103 -3.49 -8.76 4.65
N TRP A 104 -2.40 -9.08 5.36
CA TRP A 104 -2.14 -8.55 6.69
C TRP A 104 -2.04 -7.01 6.71
N VAL A 105 -1.38 -6.42 5.71
CA VAL A 105 -1.26 -4.95 5.57
C VAL A 105 -2.61 -4.33 5.22
N VAL A 106 -3.36 -4.99 4.33
CA VAL A 106 -4.73 -4.59 3.99
C VAL A 106 -5.60 -4.62 5.24
N ASP A 107 -5.51 -5.67 6.05
CA ASP A 107 -6.28 -5.81 7.27
C ASP A 107 -5.96 -4.67 8.26
N ALA A 108 -4.69 -4.35 8.46
CA ALA A 108 -4.26 -3.23 9.28
C ALA A 108 -4.83 -1.89 8.80
N ALA A 109 -4.77 -1.61 7.49
CA ALA A 109 -5.31 -0.39 6.90
C ALA A 109 -6.83 -0.31 7.03
N THR A 110 -7.56 -1.42 6.82
CA THR A 110 -9.03 -1.44 6.87
C THR A 110 -9.62 -1.16 8.24
N CYS A 111 -8.82 -1.21 9.32
CA CYS A 111 -9.28 -0.78 10.64
C CYS A 111 -9.77 0.68 10.61
N PHE A 112 -9.09 1.54 9.85
CA PHE A 112 -9.41 2.97 9.74
C PHE A 112 -9.70 3.45 8.30
N ILE A 113 -9.27 2.76 7.24
CA ILE A 113 -9.62 3.08 5.84
C ILE A 113 -10.79 2.21 5.41
N ARG A 114 -12.02 2.66 5.69
CA ARG A 114 -13.26 1.97 5.29
C ARG A 114 -14.46 2.91 5.34
N ASP A 115 -15.57 2.43 4.81
CA ASP A 115 -16.88 3.06 5.05
C ASP A 115 -17.43 2.61 6.41
N PHE A 116 -17.43 3.53 7.37
CA PHE A 116 -17.92 3.33 8.73
C PHE A 116 -19.46 3.17 8.81
N LYS A 117 -20.19 3.40 7.72
CA LYS A 117 -21.66 3.27 7.65
C LYS A 117 -22.13 1.90 7.19
N LEU A 118 -21.25 1.10 6.59
CA LEU A 118 -21.57 -0.26 6.18
C LEU A 118 -21.95 -1.09 7.42
N LYS A 119 -23.03 -1.87 7.30
CA LYS A 119 -23.51 -2.80 8.33
C LYS A 119 -23.46 -4.21 7.73
N ASP A 120 -22.28 -4.81 7.77
CA ASP A 120 -22.10 -6.22 7.42
C ASP A 120 -22.12 -7.07 8.69
N HIS A 121 -22.59 -8.31 8.64
CA HIS A 121 -22.74 -9.18 9.80
C HIS A 121 -21.70 -10.32 9.81
N THR A 122 -20.47 -10.03 9.38
CA THR A 122 -19.36 -10.98 9.44
C THR A 122 -18.65 -10.90 10.81
N GLU A 123 -18.06 -12.00 11.28
CA GLU A 123 -17.29 -12.05 12.56
C GLU A 123 -16.24 -10.92 12.64
N ARG A 124 -15.61 -10.61 11.50
CA ARG A 124 -14.65 -9.50 11.38
C ARG A 124 -15.30 -8.16 11.68
N TYR A 125 -16.52 -7.94 11.18
CA TYR A 125 -17.26 -6.72 11.45
C TYR A 125 -17.70 -6.64 12.91
N GLU A 126 -18.11 -7.74 13.55
CA GLU A 126 -18.46 -7.75 14.98
C GLU A 126 -17.29 -7.33 15.86
N ARG A 127 -16.10 -7.90 15.63
CA ARG A 127 -14.87 -7.48 16.31
C ARG A 127 -14.62 -5.99 16.08
N MET A 128 -14.75 -5.55 14.83
CA MET A 128 -14.49 -4.17 14.48
C MET A 128 -15.53 -3.21 15.08
N MET A 129 -16.78 -3.62 15.21
CA MET A 129 -17.83 -2.88 15.91
C MET A 129 -17.53 -2.72 17.40
N ALA A 130 -16.99 -3.76 18.06
CA ALA A 130 -16.58 -3.65 19.46
C ALA A 130 -15.42 -2.66 19.63
N VAL A 131 -14.43 -2.69 18.72
CA VAL A 131 -13.32 -1.74 18.69
C VAL A 131 -13.82 -0.32 18.42
N ASP A 132 -14.75 -0.14 17.48
CA ASP A 132 -15.38 1.15 17.16
C ASP A 132 -16.12 1.72 18.37
N GLN A 133 -16.91 0.90 19.07
CA GLN A 133 -17.58 1.32 20.30
C GLN A 133 -16.57 1.73 21.39
N SER A 134 -15.45 1.02 21.50
CA SER A 134 -14.37 1.37 22.42
C SER A 134 -13.75 2.73 22.05
N ALA A 135 -13.41 2.93 20.79
CA ALA A 135 -12.89 4.17 20.25
C ALA A 135 -13.84 5.36 20.46
N MET A 136 -15.13 5.18 20.19
CA MET A 136 -16.16 6.22 20.41
C MET A 136 -16.30 6.61 21.88
N ARG A 137 -16.16 5.65 22.81
CA ARG A 137 -16.26 5.92 24.26
C ARG A 137 -15.01 6.57 24.82
N GLN A 138 -13.84 6.08 24.41
CA GLN A 138 -12.56 6.51 24.97
C GLN A 138 -12.00 7.76 24.30
N GLN A 139 -12.22 7.92 23.00
CA GLN A 139 -11.62 8.97 22.16
C GLN A 139 -12.68 9.59 21.21
N PRO A 140 -13.77 10.18 21.74
CA PRO A 140 -14.89 10.67 20.93
C PRO A 140 -14.48 11.77 19.92
N GLU A 141 -13.60 12.69 20.32
CA GLU A 141 -13.13 13.78 19.46
C GLU A 141 -12.27 13.24 18.31
N ALA A 142 -11.28 12.38 18.61
CA ALA A 142 -10.44 11.76 17.60
C ALA A 142 -11.28 10.90 16.64
N TRP A 143 -12.25 10.14 17.16
CA TRP A 143 -13.18 9.36 16.34
C TRP A 143 -13.96 10.23 15.36
N SER A 144 -14.48 11.36 15.84
CA SER A 144 -15.19 12.31 15.00
C SER A 144 -14.28 12.89 13.90
N GLN A 145 -13.02 13.22 14.22
CA GLN A 145 -12.05 13.71 13.23
C GLN A 145 -11.72 12.72 12.12
N LEU A 146 -11.67 11.42 12.44
CA LEU A 146 -11.41 10.37 11.46
C LEU A 146 -12.62 10.11 10.54
N THR A 147 -13.82 10.07 11.11
CA THR A 147 -15.03 9.59 10.42
C THR A 147 -15.84 10.69 9.75
N ASP A 148 -16.05 11.79 10.46
CA ASP A 148 -16.94 12.88 10.05
C ASP A 148 -16.23 14.22 9.83
N GLY A 149 -15.01 14.36 10.34
CA GLY A 149 -14.20 15.57 10.27
C GLY A 149 -13.20 15.55 9.11
N ASP A 150 -11.97 15.97 9.40
CA ASP A 150 -10.92 16.24 8.42
C ASP A 150 -10.15 14.98 7.97
N ALA A 151 -10.75 13.80 8.09
CA ALA A 151 -10.12 12.51 7.74
C ALA A 151 -8.77 12.29 8.44
N THR A 152 -8.65 12.75 9.69
CA THR A 152 -7.40 12.68 10.46
C THR A 152 -7.45 11.54 11.46
N LEU A 153 -6.50 10.60 11.33
CA LEU A 153 -6.23 9.53 12.28
C LEU A 153 -5.25 10.02 13.34
N GLN A 154 -5.63 9.94 14.61
CA GLN A 154 -4.76 10.28 15.74
C GLN A 154 -4.21 9.02 16.41
N ARG A 155 -3.02 9.12 17.01
CA ARG A 155 -2.35 7.99 17.69
C ARG A 155 -3.23 7.26 18.71
N PRO A 156 -4.01 7.93 19.58
CA PRO A 156 -4.87 7.22 20.54
C PRO A 156 -5.90 6.28 19.89
N LEU A 157 -6.40 6.61 18.69
CA LEU A 157 -7.28 5.70 17.96
C LEU A 157 -6.51 4.53 17.36
N LEU A 158 -5.31 4.79 16.83
CA LEU A 158 -4.46 3.75 16.30
C LEU A 158 -4.10 2.72 17.37
N ASP A 159 -3.85 3.19 18.58
CA ASP A 159 -3.57 2.32 19.73
C ASP A 159 -4.76 1.42 20.05
N ILE A 160 -6.00 1.90 19.91
CA ILE A 160 -7.21 1.09 20.08
C ILE A 160 -7.42 0.13 18.90
N PHE A 161 -7.21 0.59 17.66
CA PHE A 161 -7.41 -0.22 16.45
C PHE A 161 -6.44 -1.38 16.33
N TRP A 162 -5.22 -1.20 16.83
CA TRP A 162 -4.12 -2.15 16.72
C TRP A 162 -3.69 -2.74 18.07
N ASP A 163 -4.57 -2.70 19.09
CA ASP A 163 -4.40 -3.33 20.42
C ASP A 163 -4.53 -4.86 20.36
N ASP A 164 -3.83 -5.49 19.43
CA ASP A 164 -3.78 -6.94 19.31
C ASP A 164 -2.41 -7.43 18.90
N ASP A 165 -2.12 -8.68 19.26
CA ASP A 165 -0.82 -9.31 19.05
C ASP A 165 -0.40 -9.39 17.56
N ASP A 166 -1.35 -9.23 16.62
CA ASP A 166 -1.07 -9.25 15.18
C ASP A 166 -0.47 -7.91 14.70
N PHE A 167 -0.79 -6.78 15.35
CA PHE A 167 -0.37 -5.44 14.91
C PHE A 167 0.49 -4.68 15.91
N GLU A 168 0.23 -4.81 17.22
CA GLU A 168 0.90 -4.04 18.28
C GLU A 168 2.44 -4.08 18.19
N PRO A 169 3.09 -5.24 17.98
CA PRO A 169 4.55 -5.30 17.94
C PRO A 169 5.16 -4.66 16.68
N HIS A 170 4.34 -4.35 15.68
CA HIS A 170 4.77 -3.92 14.35
C HIS A 170 4.19 -2.55 13.93
N LYS A 171 3.62 -1.79 14.88
CA LYS A 171 3.00 -0.48 14.58
C LYS A 171 3.93 0.45 13.80
N ALA A 172 5.20 0.55 14.21
CA ALA A 172 6.16 1.44 13.57
C ALA A 172 6.42 1.04 12.10
N GLN A 173 6.62 -0.26 11.85
CA GLN A 173 6.83 -0.79 10.51
C GLN A 173 5.57 -0.64 9.64
N LEU A 174 4.38 -0.92 10.19
CA LEU A 174 3.12 -0.73 9.49
C LEU A 174 2.88 0.73 9.13
N LEU A 175 3.13 1.67 10.05
CA LEU A 175 3.02 3.10 9.79
C LEU A 175 3.96 3.56 8.67
N ASP A 176 5.23 3.15 8.70
CA ASP A 176 6.20 3.47 7.65
C ASP A 176 5.76 2.90 6.30
N LEU A 177 5.32 1.63 6.28
CA LEU A 177 4.84 0.97 5.08
C LEU A 177 3.60 1.67 4.47
N LEU A 178 2.58 1.93 5.29
CA LEU A 178 1.35 2.59 4.87
C LEU A 178 1.59 4.04 4.44
N THR A 179 2.55 4.73 5.07
CA THR A 179 2.97 6.07 4.66
C THR A 179 3.63 6.04 3.29
N ARG A 180 4.51 5.05 3.02
CA ARG A 180 5.14 4.87 1.69
C ARG A 180 4.14 4.52 0.61
N PHE A 181 3.06 3.82 0.95
CA PHE A 181 1.95 3.56 0.03
C PHE A 181 1.04 4.78 -0.19
N GLY A 182 1.28 5.90 0.50
CA GLY A 182 0.43 7.09 0.41
C GLY A 182 -0.95 6.91 1.04
N LEU A 183 -1.13 5.87 1.86
CA LEU A 183 -2.38 5.60 2.58
C LEU A 183 -2.48 6.44 3.86
N LEU A 184 -1.34 6.83 4.41
CA LEU A 184 -1.18 7.73 5.54
C LEU A 184 -0.26 8.88 5.13
N ILE A 185 -0.58 10.10 5.56
CA ILE A 185 0.31 11.25 5.41
C ILE A 185 0.53 11.88 6.78
N PRO A 186 1.76 11.88 7.32
CA PRO A 186 2.02 12.52 8.61
C PRO A 186 1.69 14.02 8.52
N VAL A 187 0.93 14.52 9.49
CA VAL A 187 0.53 15.92 9.51
C VAL A 187 1.72 16.78 9.94
N PRO A 188 2.11 17.83 9.17
CA PRO A 188 3.21 18.68 9.56
C PRO A 188 3.01 19.27 10.96
N ARG A 189 4.04 19.21 11.81
CA ARG A 189 4.05 19.73 13.19
C ARG A 189 3.15 18.97 14.18
N GLN A 190 2.55 17.85 13.79
CA GLN A 190 1.85 16.94 14.68
C GLN A 190 2.47 15.55 14.57
N THR A 191 3.19 15.11 15.60
CA THR A 191 3.90 13.81 15.60
C THR A 191 2.97 12.61 15.71
N ASP A 192 1.73 12.85 16.13
CA ASP A 192 0.76 11.82 16.53
C ASP A 192 -0.54 11.88 15.72
N ALA A 193 -0.47 12.46 14.52
CA ALA A 193 -1.60 12.59 13.62
C ALA A 193 -1.20 12.32 12.17
N TRP A 194 -2.07 11.60 11.47
CA TRP A 194 -1.94 11.28 10.05
C TRP A 194 -3.23 11.61 9.32
N LEU A 195 -3.10 12.23 8.15
CA LEU A 195 -4.20 12.41 7.23
C LEU A 195 -4.45 11.11 6.44
N ILE A 196 -5.71 10.75 6.24
CA ILE A 196 -6.16 9.61 5.44
C ILE A 196 -6.78 10.14 4.13
N PRO A 197 -6.04 10.22 3.02
CA PRO A 197 -6.53 10.83 1.79
C PRO A 197 -7.82 10.20 1.26
N ALA A 198 -7.95 8.87 1.41
CA ALA A 198 -9.11 8.12 0.94
C ALA A 198 -10.42 8.43 1.68
N LEU A 199 -10.36 9.09 2.85
CA LEU A 199 -11.53 9.49 3.63
C LEU A 199 -11.87 10.98 3.46
N LEU A 200 -11.05 11.74 2.72
CA LEU A 200 -11.34 13.14 2.45
C LEU A 200 -12.67 13.27 1.70
N ARG A 201 -13.53 14.16 2.19
CA ARG A 201 -14.80 14.44 1.54
C ARG A 201 -14.56 15.23 0.27
N GLU A 202 -15.13 14.77 -0.83
CA GLU A 202 -15.18 15.56 -2.07
C GLU A 202 -15.94 16.88 -1.81
N THR A 203 -15.20 17.98 -1.78
CA THR A 203 -15.79 19.31 -1.66
C THR A 203 -16.44 19.65 -3.00
N ARG A 204 -17.78 19.58 -3.09
CA ARG A 204 -18.53 19.87 -4.32
C ARG A 204 -18.31 21.30 -4.86
N ARG A 205 -17.78 22.20 -4.03
CA ARG A 205 -17.23 23.49 -4.38
C ARG A 205 -15.99 23.72 -3.53
N PRO A 206 -14.77 23.44 -4.02
CA PRO A 206 -13.60 23.89 -3.30
C PRO A 206 -13.63 25.41 -3.34
N GLU A 207 -13.73 26.05 -2.18
CA GLU A 207 -13.32 27.44 -2.10
C GLU A 207 -11.85 27.49 -2.55
N PRO A 208 -11.49 28.41 -3.46
CA PRO A 208 -10.10 28.54 -3.86
C PRO A 208 -9.24 28.68 -2.61
N PRO A 209 -8.15 27.91 -2.47
CA PRO A 209 -7.22 28.06 -1.36
C PRO A 209 -6.82 29.52 -1.16
N PHE A 210 -6.41 29.89 0.05
CA PHE A 210 -5.91 31.24 0.31
C PHE A 210 -4.79 31.59 -0.69
N ASN A 211 -4.90 32.75 -1.37
CA ASN A 211 -4.05 33.20 -2.48
C ASN A 211 -4.14 32.43 -3.81
N TRP A 212 -5.13 31.55 -3.99
CA TRP A 212 -5.39 30.96 -5.29
C TRP A 212 -6.00 31.99 -6.25
N PRO A 213 -5.58 32.06 -7.52
CA PRO A 213 -6.12 33.01 -8.48
C PRO A 213 -7.63 32.84 -8.61
N ALA A 214 -8.36 33.96 -8.66
CA ALA A 214 -9.79 33.96 -8.90
C ALA A 214 -10.11 33.20 -10.19
N ARG A 215 -11.13 32.33 -10.16
CA ARG A 215 -11.54 31.54 -11.32
C ARG A 215 -11.90 32.50 -12.47
N PRO A 216 -11.17 32.48 -13.61
CA PRO A 216 -11.53 33.33 -14.74
C PRO A 216 -12.91 32.94 -15.29
N PRO A 217 -13.70 33.89 -15.84
CA PRO A 217 -15.01 33.58 -16.40
C PRO A 217 -14.99 32.57 -17.57
N GLU A 218 -13.82 32.38 -18.21
CA GLU A 218 -13.61 31.38 -19.28
C GLU A 218 -13.20 29.98 -18.78
N ALA A 219 -13.11 29.75 -17.46
CA ALA A 219 -12.61 28.53 -16.84
C ALA A 219 -13.50 27.27 -16.98
N ALA A 220 -14.41 27.24 -17.94
CA ALA A 220 -15.10 26.02 -18.35
C ALA A 220 -14.19 25.11 -19.21
N ARG A 221 -13.03 25.61 -19.67
CA ARG A 221 -12.16 24.91 -20.64
C ARG A 221 -10.66 24.98 -20.32
N LEU A 222 -10.27 24.86 -19.06
CA LEU A 222 -8.84 24.71 -18.73
C LEU A 222 -8.47 23.22 -18.74
N LEU A 223 -7.71 22.81 -19.76
CA LEU A 223 -7.03 21.52 -19.82
C LEU A 223 -5.65 21.68 -19.17
N LEU A 224 -5.36 20.87 -18.16
CA LEU A 224 -4.01 20.74 -17.59
C LEU A 224 -3.17 19.91 -18.55
N HIS A 225 -2.19 20.56 -19.20
CA HIS A 225 -1.21 19.88 -20.03
C HIS A 225 0.05 19.60 -19.19
N PHE A 226 0.34 18.33 -18.95
CA PHE A 226 1.60 17.92 -18.33
C PHE A 226 2.59 17.59 -19.45
N SER A 227 3.67 18.38 -19.58
CA SER A 227 4.81 18.01 -20.42
C SER A 227 5.89 17.39 -19.54
N LEU A 228 6.26 16.14 -19.82
CA LEU A 228 7.45 15.53 -19.24
C LEU A 228 8.67 16.13 -19.94
N VAL A 229 9.29 17.15 -19.33
CA VAL A 229 10.56 17.71 -19.82
C VAL A 229 11.61 16.60 -19.74
N HIS A 230 12.12 16.17 -20.89
CA HIS A 230 13.17 15.15 -21.01
C HIS A 230 14.59 15.77 -21.11
N ASP A 231 14.73 17.08 -20.95
CA ASP A 231 16.03 17.75 -21.02
C ASP A 231 16.41 18.42 -19.70
N HIS A 232 17.61 18.08 -19.24
CA HIS A 232 18.17 18.45 -17.94
C HIS A 232 18.56 19.94 -17.81
N ASP A 233 18.39 20.76 -18.85
CA ASP A 233 18.90 22.14 -18.90
C ASP A 233 17.85 23.24 -18.69
N ASP A 234 16.55 22.92 -18.59
CA ASP A 234 15.48 23.94 -18.55
C ASP A 234 14.74 24.03 -17.19
N LEU A 235 15.39 23.60 -16.10
CA LEU A 235 14.83 23.60 -14.73
C LEU A 235 14.61 24.99 -14.09
N LEU A 236 14.89 26.08 -14.80
CA LEU A 236 14.73 27.46 -14.30
C LEU A 236 13.59 28.25 -14.95
N LYS A 237 12.83 27.67 -15.88
CA LYS A 237 11.67 28.36 -16.44
C LYS A 237 10.43 28.07 -15.59
N PRO A 238 9.73 29.10 -15.05
CA PRO A 238 8.47 28.88 -14.36
C PRO A 238 7.44 28.29 -15.33
N SER A 239 6.72 27.27 -14.89
CA SER A 239 5.59 26.66 -15.62
C SER A 239 4.65 27.77 -16.09
N THR A 240 4.68 28.07 -17.38
CA THR A 240 3.89 29.16 -17.94
C THR A 240 2.52 28.60 -18.30
N LEU A 241 1.47 29.17 -17.73
CA LEU A 241 0.09 28.93 -18.17
C LEU A 241 -0.04 29.42 -19.62
N VAL A 242 0.00 28.49 -20.58
CA VAL A 242 -0.26 28.79 -21.99
C VAL A 242 -1.78 28.77 -22.18
N VAL A 243 -2.36 29.93 -22.46
CA VAL A 243 -3.75 30.03 -22.93
C VAL A 243 -3.71 29.81 -24.44
N ASP A 244 -4.34 28.72 -24.90
CA ASP A 244 -4.40 28.37 -26.31
C ASP A 244 -5.32 29.36 -27.07
N PRO A 245 -4.79 30.18 -28.00
CA PRO A 245 -5.59 31.19 -28.69
C PRO A 245 -6.51 30.62 -29.79
N GLU A 246 -6.44 29.32 -30.12
CA GLU A 246 -7.13 28.78 -31.31
C GLU A 246 -8.49 28.13 -31.05
N VAL A 247 -9.00 28.06 -29.81
CA VAL A 247 -10.32 27.46 -29.54
C VAL A 247 -11.41 28.54 -29.43
N ARG A 248 -11.58 29.33 -30.50
CA ARG A 248 -12.83 30.07 -30.78
C ARG A 248 -13.48 29.52 -32.05
N ARG A 249 -14.31 28.49 -31.89
CA ARG A 249 -15.47 28.19 -32.74
C ARG A 249 -16.60 27.61 -31.90
#